data_AF-A0A8X6GP03-F1
#
_entry.id   AF-A0A8X6GP03-F1
#
_cell.length_a   1.000
_cell.length_b   1.000
_cell.length_c   1.000
_cell.angle_alpha   90.00
_cell.angle_beta   90.00
_cell.angle_gamma   90.00
#
_symmetry.space_group_name_H-M   'P 1'
#
loop_
_entity.id
_entity.type
_entity.pdbx_description
1 polymer ?
#
loop_
_entity_poly.entity_id
_entity_poly.type
_entity_poly.pdbx_seq_one_letter_code
_entity_poly.pdbx_strand_id
1 'polypeptide(L)'
;MKTNTEEFRYRFRNPDNSSVFSSEIVAIREALNLALDNRASDTWILTESKSSILFLNDWSNVLDMLGQDILSKLAALTQVSSVCFKWISSHVGVYGNEVADLLSREGSELPTATELQASEVLSLFTGKIKTI
;
A
#
# COMPACT_ATOMS: atom_id res chain seq x y z
N MET A 1 -26.07 -6.81 -12.10
CA MET A 1 -24.91 -6.51 -12.94
C MET A 1 -23.68 -6.63 -12.05
N LYS A 2 -22.90 -7.72 -12.18
CA LYS A 2 -21.65 -7.88 -11.42
C LYS A 2 -20.62 -7.00 -12.11
N THR A 3 -20.23 -5.89 -11.50
CA THR A 3 -19.02 -5.19 -11.94
C THR A 3 -17.85 -6.12 -11.62
N ASN A 4 -17.16 -6.62 -12.65
CA ASN A 4 -15.88 -7.29 -12.45
C ASN A 4 -14.92 -6.23 -11.91
N THR A 5 -14.83 -6.13 -10.58
CA THR A 5 -13.74 -5.40 -9.93
C THR A 5 -12.51 -6.28 -10.09
N GLU A 6 -11.53 -5.82 -10.87
CA GLU A 6 -10.25 -6.51 -10.97
C GLU A 6 -9.57 -6.47 -9.60
N GLU A 7 -9.35 -7.64 -9.01
CA GLU A 7 -8.61 -7.81 -7.76
C GLU A 7 -7.17 -8.10 -8.11
N PHE A 8 -6.29 -7.43 -7.40
CA PHE A 8 -4.87 -7.40 -7.69
C PHE A 8 -4.12 -7.78 -6.35
N ARG A 9 -3.08 -8.66 -6.36
CA ARG A 9 -2.24 -9.16 -5.20
C ARG A 9 -0.67 -9.07 -5.38
N TYR A 10 0.09 -8.50 -4.42
CA TYR A 10 1.60 -8.37 -4.25
C TYR A 10 1.91 -9.27 -3.14
N ARG A 11 3.10 -9.80 -3.30
CA ARG A 11 4.00 -10.00 -2.19
C ARG A 11 5.41 -9.68 -2.67
N PHE A 12 6.21 -9.04 -1.85
CA PHE A 12 7.62 -8.84 -2.12
C PHE A 12 8.41 -9.16 -0.85
N ARG A 13 9.65 -9.62 -1.03
CA ARG A 13 10.54 -9.84 0.10
C ARG A 13 11.21 -8.53 0.50
N ASN A 14 10.96 -8.13 1.74
CA ASN A 14 11.73 -7.08 2.38
C ASN A 14 13.16 -7.56 2.72
N PRO A 15 14.14 -6.64 2.81
CA PRO A 15 15.46 -6.96 3.37
C PRO A 15 15.36 -7.65 4.72
N ASP A 16 16.25 -8.60 5.00
CA ASP A 16 16.19 -9.49 6.19
C ASP A 16 16.15 -8.74 7.54
N ASN A 17 16.64 -7.50 7.58
CA ASN A 17 16.65 -6.65 8.77
C ASN A 17 15.52 -5.59 8.79
N SER A 18 14.48 -5.77 7.99
CA SER A 18 13.35 -4.83 7.93
C SER A 18 12.48 -4.94 9.17
N SER A 19 12.15 -3.79 9.75
CA SER A 19 11.16 -3.68 10.81
C SER A 19 9.73 -3.83 10.24
N VAL A 20 8.76 -4.11 11.12
CA VAL A 20 7.33 -4.07 10.77
C VAL A 20 6.97 -2.69 10.20
N PHE A 21 7.40 -1.61 10.87
CA PHE A 21 7.12 -0.25 10.42
C PHE A 21 7.68 0.04 9.02
N SER A 22 8.94 -0.29 8.76
CA SER A 22 9.53 -0.08 7.42
C SER A 22 8.82 -0.92 6.35
N SER A 23 8.39 -2.14 6.69
CA SER A 23 7.62 -3.00 5.77
C SER A 23 6.28 -2.38 5.39
N GLU A 24 5.57 -1.82 6.37
CA GLU A 24 4.31 -1.11 6.17
C GLU A 24 4.48 0.15 5.30
N ILE A 25 5.52 0.94 5.54
CA ILE A 25 5.81 2.14 4.72
C ILE A 25 6.12 1.76 3.27
N VAL A 26 6.89 0.70 3.04
CA VAL A 26 7.15 0.21 1.67
C VAL A 26 5.86 -0.30 1.02
N ALA A 27 5.01 -1.02 1.74
CA ALA A 27 3.72 -1.47 1.20
C ALA A 27 2.84 -0.28 0.76
N ILE A 28 2.85 0.83 1.52
CA ILE A 28 2.15 2.06 1.14
C ILE A 28 2.74 2.68 -0.13
N ARG A 29 4.08 2.77 -0.24
CA ARG A 29 4.74 3.27 -1.47
C ARG A 29 4.28 2.50 -2.70
N GLU A 30 4.24 1.18 -2.60
CA GLU A 30 3.85 0.31 -3.71
C GLU A 30 2.36 0.44 -4.05
N ALA A 31 1.49 0.59 -3.06
CA ALA A 31 0.08 0.90 -3.29
C ALA A 31 -0.11 2.23 -4.07
N LEU A 32 0.72 3.24 -3.78
CA LEU A 32 0.71 4.51 -4.49
C LEU A 32 1.24 4.38 -5.93
N ASN A 33 2.27 3.57 -6.17
CA ASN A 33 2.74 3.27 -7.53
C ASN A 33 1.61 2.67 -8.37
N LEU A 34 0.93 1.67 -7.83
CA LEU A 34 -0.18 1.02 -8.52
C LEU A 34 -1.33 1.98 -8.82
N ALA A 35 -1.67 2.85 -7.87
CA ALA A 35 -2.69 3.85 -8.08
C ALA A 35 -2.32 4.84 -9.20
N LEU A 36 -1.05 5.24 -9.28
CA LEU A 36 -0.52 6.08 -10.36
C LEU A 36 -0.54 5.35 -11.71
N ASP A 37 -0.03 4.12 -11.76
CA ASP A 37 0.07 3.32 -12.99
C ASP A 37 -1.31 3.02 -13.59
N ASN A 38 -2.29 2.75 -12.73
CA ASN A 38 -3.67 2.46 -13.14
C ASN A 38 -4.54 3.72 -13.30
N ARG A 39 -3.99 4.92 -13.05
CA ARG A 39 -4.73 6.19 -13.07
C ARG A 39 -6.03 6.12 -12.25
N ALA A 40 -5.91 5.57 -11.04
CA ALA A 40 -7.05 5.40 -10.14
C ALA A 40 -7.74 6.74 -9.85
N SER A 41 -9.07 6.78 -9.88
CA SER A 41 -9.84 8.01 -9.69
C SER A 41 -9.94 8.45 -8.23
N ASP A 42 -10.18 7.50 -7.32
CA ASP A 42 -10.23 7.73 -5.88
C ASP A 42 -9.55 6.56 -5.18
N THR A 43 -8.55 6.88 -4.36
CA THR A 43 -7.61 5.94 -3.78
C THR A 43 -7.83 5.83 -2.28
N TRP A 44 -8.14 4.62 -1.80
CA TRP A 44 -8.27 4.31 -0.38
C TRP A 44 -7.17 3.35 0.05
N ILE A 45 -6.27 3.81 0.91
CA ILE A 45 -5.21 2.99 1.49
C ILE A 45 -5.64 2.62 2.90
N LEU A 46 -5.89 1.33 3.12
CA LEU A 46 -6.23 0.78 4.41
C LEU A 46 -4.97 0.18 5.04
N THR A 47 -4.66 0.57 6.27
CA THR A 47 -3.50 0.02 7.01
C THR A 47 -3.87 -0.18 8.47
N GLU A 48 -3.35 -1.24 9.07
CA GLU A 48 -3.42 -1.47 10.51
C GLU A 48 -2.35 -0.71 11.30
N SER A 49 -1.36 -0.14 10.59
CA SER A 49 -0.24 0.58 11.18
C SER A 49 -0.58 2.04 11.49
N LYS A 50 -0.95 2.31 12.76
CA LYS A 50 -1.13 3.68 13.26
C LYS A 50 0.15 4.51 13.14
N SER A 51 1.31 3.90 13.33
CA SER A 51 2.60 4.59 13.20
C SER A 51 2.85 5.04 11.77
N SER A 52 2.46 4.24 10.77
CA SER A 52 2.55 4.64 9.35
C SER A 52 1.67 5.84 9.04
N ILE A 53 0.44 5.87 9.56
CA ILE A 53 -0.45 7.03 9.37
C ILE A 53 0.11 8.27 10.05
N LEU A 54 0.65 8.15 11.26
CA LEU A 54 1.26 9.27 11.97
C LEU A 54 2.49 9.80 11.25
N PHE A 55 3.37 8.91 10.77
CA PHE A 55 4.52 9.27 9.95
C PHE A 55 4.11 10.04 8.69
N LEU A 56 3.10 9.54 7.99
CA LEU A 56 2.54 10.20 6.80
C LEU A 56 1.69 11.42 7.11
N ASN A 57 1.45 11.78 8.37
CA ASN A 57 0.76 13.01 8.73
C ASN A 57 1.76 14.11 9.17
N ASP A 58 2.98 13.72 9.54
CA ASP A 58 4.04 14.63 9.96
C ASP A 58 5.02 14.92 8.81
N TRP A 59 4.51 15.52 7.74
CA TRP A 59 5.27 15.78 6.50
C TRP A 59 6.53 16.63 6.73
N SER A 60 6.53 17.49 7.74
CA SER A 60 7.67 18.33 8.11
C SER A 60 8.91 17.54 8.54
N ASN A 61 8.72 16.34 9.08
CA ASN A 61 9.80 15.51 9.62
C ASN A 61 10.15 14.32 8.71
N VAL A 62 9.54 14.23 7.53
CA VAL A 62 9.84 13.21 6.53
C VAL A 62 11.14 13.58 5.79
N LEU A 63 12.28 13.18 6.36
CA LEU A 63 13.61 13.55 5.86
C LEU A 63 14.29 12.45 5.04
N ASP A 64 13.83 11.20 5.13
CA ASP A 64 14.46 10.08 4.44
C ASP A 64 14.04 9.96 2.97
N MET A 65 14.86 9.27 2.16
CA MET A 65 14.60 9.11 0.73
C MET A 65 13.27 8.40 0.46
N LEU A 66 12.90 7.42 1.29
CA LEU A 66 11.66 6.66 1.15
C LEU A 66 10.43 7.54 1.40
N GLY A 67 10.47 8.35 2.45
CA GLY A 67 9.38 9.26 2.75
C GLY A 67 9.24 10.39 1.73
N GLN A 68 10.34 10.94 1.23
CA GLN A 68 10.31 11.93 0.14
C GLN A 68 9.70 11.33 -1.14
N ASP A 69 10.05 10.10 -1.48
CA ASP A 69 9.47 9.38 -2.63
C ASP A 69 7.96 9.21 -2.46
N ILE A 70 7.48 8.79 -1.28
CA ILE A 70 6.05 8.69 -0.97
C ILE A 70 5.34 10.04 -1.10
N LEU A 71 5.92 11.12 -0.57
CA LEU A 71 5.34 12.47 -0.68
C LEU A 71 5.24 12.92 -2.14
N SER A 72 6.26 12.64 -2.95
CA SER A 72 6.24 12.96 -4.39
C SER A 72 5.11 12.24 -5.13
N LYS A 73 4.89 10.95 -4.80
CA LYS A 73 3.80 10.14 -5.38
C LYS A 73 2.43 10.63 -4.92
N LEU A 74 2.28 10.95 -3.64
CA LEU A 74 1.05 11.56 -3.12
C LEU A 74 0.75 12.89 -3.81
N ALA A 75 1.75 13.75 -3.99
CA ALA A 75 1.60 15.01 -4.70
C ALA A 75 1.20 14.83 -6.17
N ALA A 76 1.72 13.79 -6.85
CA ALA A 76 1.32 13.47 -8.21
C ALA A 76 -0.12 12.92 -8.28
N LEU A 77 -0.46 12.01 -7.37
CA LEU A 77 -1.77 11.33 -7.36
C LEU A 77 -2.89 12.31 -6.97
N THR A 78 -2.64 13.21 -6.03
CA THR A 78 -3.60 14.24 -5.58
C THR A 78 -3.89 15.34 -6.61
N GLN A 79 -3.09 15.47 -7.67
CA GLN A 79 -3.40 16.36 -8.79
C GLN A 79 -4.56 15.83 -9.65
N VAL A 80 -4.79 14.51 -9.63
CA VAL A 80 -5.75 13.84 -10.52
C VAL A 80 -6.84 13.05 -9.79
N SER A 81 -6.64 12.73 -8.51
CA SER A 81 -7.48 11.83 -7.73
C SER A 81 -7.48 12.17 -6.24
N SER A 82 -8.48 11.71 -5.49
CA SER A 82 -8.40 11.80 -4.02
C SER A 82 -7.62 10.62 -3.44
N VAL A 83 -6.85 10.87 -2.37
CA VAL A 83 -6.13 9.83 -1.64
C VAL A 83 -6.51 9.91 -0.17
N CYS A 84 -7.06 8.82 0.37
CA CYS A 84 -7.48 8.72 1.75
C CYS A 84 -6.78 7.55 2.45
N PHE A 85 -6.12 7.85 3.57
CA PHE A 85 -5.58 6.85 4.48
C PHE A 85 -6.60 6.54 5.56
N LYS A 86 -6.88 5.25 5.79
CA LYS A 86 -7.79 4.83 6.85
C LYS A 86 -7.17 3.73 7.68
N TRP A 87 -7.12 3.99 8.98
CA TRP A 87 -6.76 2.97 9.95
C TRP A 87 -7.88 1.93 10.06
N ILE A 88 -7.52 0.65 10.02
CA ILE A 88 -8.43 -0.47 10.27
C ILE A 88 -7.91 -1.33 11.42
N SER A 89 -8.83 -1.98 12.13
CA SER A 89 -8.48 -2.92 13.20
C SER A 89 -8.25 -4.32 12.65
N SER A 90 -7.09 -4.89 12.95
CA SER A 90 -6.62 -6.23 12.55
C SER A 90 -7.60 -7.39 12.86
N HIS A 91 -8.49 -7.23 13.86
CA HIS A 91 -9.30 -8.33 14.40
C HIS A 91 -10.76 -8.37 13.94
N VAL A 92 -11.12 -7.56 12.97
CA VAL A 92 -12.44 -7.64 12.33
C VAL A 92 -12.22 -8.38 11.03
N GLY A 93 -12.86 -9.54 10.83
CA GLY A 93 -12.71 -10.43 9.65
C GLY A 93 -13.00 -9.76 8.31
N VAL A 94 -12.17 -8.77 7.97
CA VAL A 94 -12.19 -7.97 6.77
C VAL A 94 -11.32 -8.75 5.81
N TYR A 95 -11.96 -9.31 4.78
CA TYR A 95 -11.30 -10.08 3.74
C TYR A 95 -10.00 -9.44 3.24
N GLY A 96 -9.98 -8.11 3.03
CA GLY A 96 -8.78 -7.41 2.59
C GLY A 96 -7.61 -7.47 3.57
N ASN A 97 -7.87 -7.52 4.88
CA ASN A 97 -6.83 -7.67 5.89
C ASN A 97 -6.26 -9.10 5.88
N GLU A 98 -7.14 -10.11 5.84
CA GLU A 98 -6.74 -11.51 5.82
C GLU A 98 -5.87 -11.85 4.60
N VAL A 99 -6.23 -11.28 3.43
CA VAL A 99 -5.40 -11.46 2.22
C VAL A 99 -4.08 -10.69 2.33
N ALA A 100 -4.05 -9.50 2.95
CA ALA A 100 -2.80 -8.76 3.17
C ALA A 100 -1.86 -9.51 4.13
N ASP A 101 -2.38 -10.10 5.21
CA ASP A 101 -1.63 -10.93 6.16
C ASP A 101 -1.05 -12.17 5.48
N LEU A 102 -1.86 -12.83 4.64
CA LEU A 102 -1.40 -13.98 3.84
C LEU A 102 -0.25 -13.57 2.92
N LEU A 103 -0.41 -12.48 2.18
CA LEU A 103 0.59 -12.00 1.23
C LEU A 103 1.89 -11.57 1.91
N SER A 104 1.81 -10.97 3.10
CA SER A 104 2.98 -10.62 3.91
C SER A 104 3.78 -11.88 4.28
N ARG A 105 3.09 -12.94 4.72
CA ARG A 105 3.72 -14.24 5.04
C ARG A 105 4.36 -14.86 3.80
N GLU A 106 3.63 -14.94 2.70
CA GLU A 106 4.15 -15.50 1.45
C GLU A 106 5.34 -14.69 0.90
N GLY A 107 5.32 -13.35 1.05
CA GLY A 107 6.42 -12.47 0.65
C GLY A 107 7.70 -12.71 1.45
N SER A 108 7.57 -13.02 2.74
CA SER A 108 8.71 -13.35 3.61
C SER A 108 9.40 -14.66 3.23
N GLU A 109 8.69 -15.57 2.56
CA GLU A 109 9.19 -16.88 2.13
C GLU A 109 9.86 -16.84 0.74
N LEU A 110 9.68 -15.75 -0.02
CA LEU A 110 10.32 -15.60 -1.33
C LEU A 110 11.86 -15.62 -1.19
N PRO A 111 12.63 -16.13 -2.17
CA PRO A 111 14.08 -16.01 -2.16
C PRO A 111 14.51 -14.53 -2.21
N THR A 112 15.63 -14.18 -1.59
CA THR A 112 16.20 -12.82 -1.63
C THR A 112 16.50 -12.46 -3.09
N ALA A 113 15.63 -11.68 -3.72
CA ALA A 113 15.79 -11.29 -5.11
C ALA A 113 16.85 -10.19 -5.22
N THR A 114 18.00 -10.52 -5.82
CA THR A 114 18.70 -9.57 -6.70
C THR A 114 17.77 -9.30 -7.87
N GLU A 115 17.23 -8.07 -7.94
CA GLU A 115 16.28 -7.54 -8.94
C GLU A 115 14.82 -8.01 -8.80
N LEU A 116 13.98 -7.06 -8.36
CA LEU A 116 12.51 -7.13 -8.41
C LEU A 116 12.06 -7.30 -9.86
N GLN A 117 11.45 -8.43 -10.21
CA GLN A 117 10.70 -8.54 -11.45
C GLN A 117 9.33 -7.87 -11.30
N ALA A 118 9.01 -6.97 -12.22
CA ALA A 118 7.85 -6.08 -12.21
C ALA A 118 6.48 -6.78 -12.37
N SER A 119 6.43 -8.11 -12.43
CA SER A 119 5.21 -8.84 -12.79
C SER A 119 4.33 -9.27 -11.62
N GLU A 120 4.66 -8.97 -10.37
CA GLU A 120 3.99 -9.62 -9.23
C GLU A 120 3.63 -8.65 -8.07
N VAL A 121 3.01 -7.48 -8.38
CA VAL A 121 2.89 -6.27 -7.52
C VAL A 121 1.48 -5.84 -7.02
N LEU A 122 1.02 -6.08 -5.76
CA LEU A 122 -0.06 -5.43 -4.91
C LEU A 122 -0.20 -5.57 -3.36
N SER A 123 -0.20 -4.46 -2.66
CA SER A 123 -0.99 -4.40 -1.41
C SER A 123 -2.48 -4.31 -1.79
N LEU A 124 -3.39 -4.98 -1.08
CA LEU A 124 -4.80 -4.98 -1.48
C LEU A 124 -5.39 -3.58 -1.53
N PHE A 125 -5.90 -3.21 -2.70
CA PHE A 125 -6.61 -1.98 -2.92
C PHE A 125 -8.12 -2.25 -2.95
N THR A 126 -8.78 -2.23 -1.80
CA THR A 126 -10.25 -2.17 -1.78
C THR A 126 -10.69 -0.72 -1.89
N GLY A 127 -10.57 -0.14 -3.08
CA GLY A 127 -11.22 1.11 -3.43
C GLY A 127 -12.71 0.88 -3.64
N LYS A 128 -13.54 1.07 -2.61
CA LYS A 128 -14.98 1.18 -2.83
C LYS A 128 -15.27 2.53 -3.49
N ILE A 129 -15.50 2.49 -4.80
CA ILE A 129 -16.34 3.47 -5.48
C ILE A 129 -17.72 3.40 -4.85
N LYS A 130 -18.16 4.48 -4.19
CA LYS A 130 -19.59 4.73 -4.04
C LYS A 130 -19.88 6.23 -3.90
N THR A 131 -20.28 6.81 -5.02
CA THR A 131 -21.05 8.04 -5.15
C THR A 131 -22.43 7.85 -4.51
N ILE A 132 -22.78 8.67 -3.52
CA ILE A 132 -23.96 9.57 -3.49
C ILE A 132 -23.57 10.77 -2.62
#